data_AF-A0A8J3Y589-F1
#
_entry.id   AF-A0A8J3Y589-F1
#
_cell.length_a   1.000
_cell.length_b   1.000
_cell.length_c   1.000
_cell.angle_alpha   90.00
_cell.angle_beta   90.00
_cell.angle_gamma   90.00
#
_symmetry.space_group_name_H-M   'P 1'
#
loop_
_entity.id
_entity.type
_entity.pdbx_description
1 polymer ?
#
loop_
_entity_poly.entity_id
_entity_poly.type
_entity_poly.pdbx_seq_one_letter_code
_entity_poly.pdbx_strand_id
1 'polypeptide(L)'
;MDGMADPPAATGLWNWCLDGTLDPGRVRAAVAVAVRRPTIELAGPPVPGAVQCDVWHTEGEFPTVVDCYLAPSDVPESVAARAVAARLDSRCLLPDDSLDPSRHLLITPDGGIRPVHVDVADTDAGPRWTNVRPCTGIDVWCQGGRGGSRPAAAA
;
A
#
# COMPACT_ATOMS: atom_id res chain seq x y z
N MET A 1 27.04 2.84 31.64
CA MET A 1 26.75 1.69 30.76
C MET A 1 25.32 1.86 30.31
N ASP A 2 25.09 2.76 29.37
CA ASP A 2 23.79 2.97 28.75
C ASP A 2 23.63 1.89 27.68
N GLY A 3 22.78 0.92 27.96
CA GLY A 3 22.37 -0.08 26.98
C GLY A 3 21.66 0.63 25.85
N MET A 4 22.37 0.83 24.74
CA MET A 4 21.77 1.18 23.46
C MET A 4 20.85 0.02 23.12
N ALA A 5 19.55 0.17 23.37
CA ALA A 5 18.57 -0.79 22.89
C ALA A 5 18.77 -0.91 21.38
N ASP A 6 19.05 -2.11 20.90
CA ASP A 6 19.09 -2.36 19.46
C ASP A 6 17.79 -1.82 18.87
N PRO A 7 17.86 -1.04 17.77
CA PRO A 7 16.63 -0.59 17.12
C PRO A 7 15.81 -1.84 16.77
N PRO A 8 14.47 -1.81 16.97
CA PRO A 8 13.63 -2.95 16.64
C PRO A 8 13.93 -3.38 15.20
N ALA A 9 14.19 -4.68 15.01
CA ALA A 9 14.59 -5.22 13.72
C ALA A 9 13.59 -4.78 12.65
N ALA A 10 14.08 -3.97 11.70
CA ALA A 10 13.36 -3.56 10.52
C ALA A 10 13.40 -4.70 9.52
N THR A 11 12.26 -5.35 9.29
CA THR A 11 12.20 -6.58 8.47
C THR A 11 11.09 -6.56 7.43
N GLY A 12 10.21 -5.56 7.45
CA GLY A 12 9.05 -5.49 6.56
C GLY A 12 9.34 -4.71 5.27
N LEU A 13 8.86 -5.27 4.15
CA LEU A 13 8.53 -4.52 2.95
C LEU A 13 7.03 -4.28 2.98
N TRP A 14 6.60 -3.02 2.90
CA TRP A 14 5.20 -2.64 2.73
C TRP A 14 5.00 -2.04 1.34
N ASN A 15 3.89 -2.39 0.70
CA ASN A 15 3.53 -1.91 -0.62
C ASN A 15 2.03 -1.62 -0.65
N TRP A 16 1.68 -0.38 -0.95
CA TRP A 16 0.28 0.04 -1.12
C TRP A 16 0.20 1.19 -2.12
N CYS A 17 -1.00 1.50 -2.61
CA CYS A 17 -1.23 2.61 -3.52
C CYS A 17 -2.37 3.53 -3.07
N LEU A 18 -2.28 4.81 -3.46
CA LEU A 18 -3.18 5.90 -3.10
C LEU A 18 -3.85 6.46 -4.35
N ASP A 19 -5.10 6.91 -4.20
CA ASP A 19 -5.78 7.62 -5.28
C ASP A 19 -5.23 9.04 -5.49
N GLY A 20 -5.27 9.48 -6.75
CA GLY A 20 -4.67 10.73 -7.19
C GLY A 20 -3.14 10.69 -7.31
N THR A 21 -2.60 11.62 -8.10
CA THR A 21 -1.14 11.82 -8.26
C THR A 21 -0.65 12.75 -7.15
N LEU A 22 -0.12 12.18 -6.07
CA LEU A 22 0.28 12.92 -4.88
C LEU A 22 1.77 13.28 -4.92
N ASP A 23 2.11 14.42 -4.31
CA ASP A 23 3.49 14.83 -4.15
C ASP A 23 4.30 13.82 -3.29
N PRO A 24 5.42 13.28 -3.79
CA PRO A 24 6.25 12.32 -3.06
C PRO A 24 6.71 12.82 -1.68
N GLY A 25 7.02 14.11 -1.55
CA GLY A 25 7.42 14.72 -0.28
C GLY A 25 6.30 14.70 0.75
N ARG A 26 5.08 15.04 0.34
CA ARG A 26 3.87 15.01 1.18
C ARG A 26 3.55 13.58 1.64
N VAL A 27 3.67 12.60 0.75
CA VAL A 27 3.46 11.18 1.07
C VAL A 27 4.48 10.70 2.10
N ARG A 28 5.78 10.91 1.85
CA ARG A 28 6.84 10.55 2.81
C ARG A 28 6.67 11.22 4.17
N ALA A 29 6.27 12.49 4.20
CA ALA A 29 5.96 13.19 5.45
C ALA A 29 4.76 12.59 6.18
N ALA A 30 3.74 12.09 5.47
CA ALA A 30 2.62 11.38 6.08
C ALA A 30 3.04 10.02 6.65
N VAL A 31 3.88 9.26 5.92
CA VAL A 31 4.46 8.00 6.40
C VAL A 31 5.27 8.24 7.67
N ALA A 32 6.16 9.24 7.69
CA ALA A 32 6.97 9.57 8.87
C ALA A 32 6.13 9.82 10.13
N VAL A 33 5.01 10.53 9.97
CA VAL A 33 4.06 10.78 11.07
C VAL A 33 3.38 9.48 11.49
N ALA A 34 2.93 8.65 10.54
CA ALA A 34 2.24 7.40 10.82
C ALA A 34 3.12 6.39 11.58
N VAL A 35 4.39 6.26 11.17
CA VAL A 35 5.34 5.34 11.79
C VAL A 35 6.09 5.94 12.99
N ARG A 36 5.91 7.24 13.23
CA ARG A 36 6.60 8.05 14.27
C ARG A 36 8.13 7.95 14.21
N ARG A 37 8.67 7.94 13.00
CA ARG A 37 10.10 7.79 12.70
C ARG A 37 10.47 8.63 11.48
N PRO A 38 11.75 8.99 11.31
CA PRO A 38 12.20 9.60 10.07
C PRO A 38 11.84 8.70 8.88
N THR A 39 11.35 9.30 7.81
CA THR A 39 11.15 8.63 6.53
C THR A 39 11.98 9.35 5.49
N ILE A 40 12.87 8.60 4.85
CA ILE A 40 13.81 9.10 3.85
C ILE A 40 13.50 8.47 2.51
N GLU A 41 13.89 9.15 1.44
CA GLU A 41 13.84 8.57 0.09
C GLU A 41 14.80 7.37 0.00
N LEU A 42 14.43 6.34 -0.77
CA LEU A 42 15.23 5.11 -0.90
C LEU A 42 16.65 5.37 -1.40
N ALA A 43 16.83 6.30 -2.34
CA ALA A 43 18.14 6.71 -2.87
C ALA A 43 18.86 7.76 -1.99
N GLY A 44 18.30 8.12 -0.84
CA GLY A 44 18.86 9.09 0.09
C GLY A 44 20.00 8.54 0.94
N PRO A 45 20.74 9.42 1.65
CA PRO A 45 21.76 8.98 2.60
C PRO A 45 21.12 8.14 3.72
N PRO A 46 21.74 7.03 4.14
CA PRO A 46 21.17 6.16 5.17
C PRO A 46 21.07 6.89 6.50
N VAL A 47 19.91 6.76 7.16
CA VAL A 47 19.65 7.30 8.49
C VAL A 47 19.26 6.14 9.41
N PRO A 48 20.00 5.89 10.51
CA PRO A 48 19.68 4.81 11.44
C PRO A 48 18.24 4.89 11.98
N GLY A 49 17.51 3.78 11.89
CA GLY A 49 16.11 3.69 12.36
C GLY A 49 15.09 4.41 11.50
N ALA A 50 15.49 4.94 10.34
CA ALA A 50 14.56 5.55 9.38
C ALA A 50 13.89 4.49 8.49
N VAL A 51 12.66 4.76 8.11
CA VAL A 51 11.97 4.04 7.04
C VAL A 51 12.46 4.59 5.71
N GLN A 52 12.89 3.71 4.81
CA GLN A 52 13.19 4.08 3.43
C GLN A 52 11.88 3.98 2.64
N CYS A 53 11.41 5.08 2.07
CA CYS A 53 10.14 5.14 1.38
C CYS A 53 10.38 5.65 -0.03
N ASP A 54 10.13 4.80 -1.01
CA ASP A 54 10.02 5.21 -2.40
C ASP A 54 8.56 5.53 -2.72
N VAL A 55 8.37 6.61 -3.48
CA VAL A 55 7.04 7.06 -3.90
C VAL A 55 7.14 7.42 -5.38
N TRP A 56 6.40 6.67 -6.18
CA TRP A 56 6.42 6.77 -7.62
C TRP A 56 5.01 6.72 -8.18
N HIS A 57 4.87 7.01 -9.46
CA HIS A 57 3.56 7.13 -10.11
C HIS A 57 3.40 6.14 -11.25
N THR A 58 2.18 5.65 -11.39
CA THR A 58 1.73 4.79 -12.48
C THR A 58 0.36 5.24 -12.99
N GLU A 59 -0.30 4.42 -13.81
CA GLU A 59 -1.63 4.70 -14.34
C GLU A 59 -2.76 4.13 -13.46
N GLY A 60 -3.99 4.58 -13.70
CA GLY A 60 -5.21 4.01 -13.12
C GLY A 60 -5.84 4.83 -12.01
N GLU A 61 -6.70 4.19 -11.22
CA GLU A 61 -7.46 4.85 -10.14
C GLU A 61 -6.61 5.12 -8.89
N PHE A 62 -5.53 4.36 -8.71
CA PHE A 62 -4.59 4.48 -7.58
C PHE A 62 -3.16 4.70 -8.09
N PRO A 63 -2.90 5.84 -8.74
CA PRO A 63 -1.67 6.04 -9.48
C PRO A 63 -0.46 6.34 -8.59
N THR A 64 -0.61 6.65 -7.30
CA THR A 64 0.54 6.88 -6.40
C THR A 64 0.89 5.60 -5.66
N VAL A 65 2.05 5.01 -5.96
CA VAL A 65 2.55 3.80 -5.29
C VAL A 65 3.54 4.20 -4.21
N VAL A 66 3.48 3.50 -3.08
CA VAL A 66 4.32 3.74 -1.91
C VAL A 66 4.96 2.43 -1.49
N ASP A 67 6.28 2.37 -1.60
CA ASP A 67 7.09 1.25 -1.16
C ASP A 67 7.87 1.64 0.09
N CYS A 68 7.59 0.99 1.22
CA CYS A 68 8.35 1.21 2.45
C CYS A 68 9.25 0.02 2.73
N TYR A 69 10.55 0.28 2.73
CA TYR A 69 11.61 -0.63 3.11
C TYR A 69 12.07 -0.32 4.53
N LEU A 70 12.60 -1.36 5.19
CA LEU A 70 12.97 -1.28 6.60
C LEU A 70 11.76 -0.83 7.44
N ALA A 71 10.58 -1.31 7.08
CA ALA A 71 9.36 -0.98 7.79
C ALA A 71 9.43 -1.52 9.23
N PRO A 72 8.95 -0.74 10.21
CA PRO A 72 9.08 -1.10 11.60
C PRO A 72 8.13 -2.24 11.97
N SER A 73 8.62 -3.23 12.70
CA SER A 73 7.84 -4.42 13.10
C SER A 73 6.82 -4.15 14.22
N ASP A 74 6.91 -3.01 14.90
CA ASP A 74 6.02 -2.62 16.00
C ASP A 74 4.78 -1.80 15.54
N VAL A 75 4.64 -1.54 14.24
CA VAL A 75 3.49 -0.85 13.66
C VAL A 75 2.88 -1.76 12.59
N PRO A 76 1.60 -2.17 12.70
CA PRO A 76 0.95 -2.92 11.65
C PRO A 76 0.82 -2.10 10.36
N GLU A 77 1.10 -2.73 9.21
CA GLU A 77 1.01 -2.09 7.88
C GLU A 77 -0.33 -1.37 7.68
N SER A 78 -1.44 -2.08 7.90
CA SER A 78 -2.79 -1.51 7.75
C SER A 78 -3.08 -0.30 8.65
N VAL A 79 -2.45 -0.22 9.83
CA VAL A 79 -2.56 0.94 10.74
C VAL A 79 -1.80 2.13 10.17
N ALA A 80 -0.60 1.92 9.65
CA ALA A 80 0.17 2.96 8.98
C ALA A 80 -0.51 3.43 7.69
N ALA A 81 -1.00 2.52 6.85
CA ALA A 81 -1.75 2.82 5.63
C ALA A 81 -2.96 3.71 5.92
N ARG A 82 -3.74 3.34 6.94
CA ARG A 82 -4.92 4.11 7.37
C ARG A 82 -4.57 5.50 7.88
N ALA A 83 -3.50 5.63 8.67
CA ALA A 83 -3.05 6.93 9.14
C ALA A 83 -2.60 7.84 7.98
N VAL A 84 -1.93 7.26 6.97
CA VAL A 84 -1.53 7.97 5.75
C VAL A 84 -2.76 8.39 4.94
N ALA A 85 -3.69 7.48 4.67
CA ALA A 85 -4.93 7.74 3.94
C ALA A 85 -5.73 8.90 4.56
N ALA A 86 -5.93 8.87 5.88
CA ALA A 86 -6.62 9.92 6.61
C ALA A 86 -5.88 11.27 6.55
N ARG A 87 -4.55 11.26 6.63
CA ARG A 87 -3.73 12.48 6.61
C ARG A 87 -3.64 13.13 5.23
N LEU A 88 -3.70 12.33 4.17
CA LEU A 88 -3.63 12.81 2.80
C LEU A 88 -5.01 13.15 2.21
N ASP A 89 -6.08 12.74 2.89
CA ASP A 89 -7.46 12.76 2.39
C ASP A 89 -7.60 11.94 1.09
N SER A 90 -6.97 10.76 1.08
CA SER A 90 -6.91 9.86 -0.07
C SER A 90 -7.36 8.45 0.30
N ARG A 91 -8.00 7.76 -0.65
CA ARG A 91 -8.26 6.32 -0.54
C ARG A 91 -6.97 5.55 -0.77
N CYS A 92 -6.79 4.44 -0.07
CA CYS A 92 -5.64 3.57 -0.18
C CYS A 92 -6.07 2.14 -0.52
N LEU A 93 -5.43 1.53 -1.52
CA LEU A 93 -5.49 0.08 -1.74
C LEU A 93 -4.27 -0.57 -1.09
N LEU A 94 -4.55 -1.50 -0.19
CA LEU A 94 -3.58 -2.33 0.49
C LEU A 94 -3.79 -3.77 0.04
N PRO A 95 -2.78 -4.49 -0.49
CA PRO A 95 -2.88 -5.92 -0.73
C PRO A 95 -3.35 -6.65 0.53
N ASP A 96 -4.29 -7.60 0.38
CA ASP A 96 -4.72 -8.42 1.51
C ASP A 96 -3.90 -9.73 1.61
N ASP A 97 -3.92 -10.36 2.77
CA ASP A 97 -3.18 -11.61 2.99
C ASP A 97 -3.84 -12.84 2.33
N SER A 98 -4.82 -12.67 1.44
CA SER A 98 -5.56 -13.78 0.84
C SER A 98 -4.83 -14.47 -0.31
N LEU A 99 -3.69 -13.93 -0.75
CA LEU A 99 -2.91 -14.35 -1.92
C LEU A 99 -3.67 -14.27 -3.26
N ASP A 100 -4.86 -13.64 -3.27
CA ASP A 100 -5.58 -13.28 -4.50
C ASP A 100 -5.06 -11.93 -5.01
N PRO A 101 -4.33 -11.89 -6.13
CA PRO A 101 -3.72 -10.65 -6.64
C PRO A 101 -4.77 -9.62 -7.08
N SER A 102 -6.03 -10.02 -7.24
CA SER A 102 -7.14 -9.12 -7.56
C SER A 102 -7.82 -8.55 -6.32
N ARG A 103 -7.55 -9.08 -5.13
CA ARG A 103 -8.24 -8.73 -3.90
C ARG A 103 -7.37 -7.85 -3.01
N HIS A 104 -7.95 -6.74 -2.57
CA HIS A 104 -7.28 -5.73 -1.76
C HIS A 104 -8.20 -5.29 -0.63
N LEU A 105 -7.63 -4.64 0.38
CA LEU A 105 -8.34 -3.80 1.33
C LEU A 105 -8.39 -2.37 0.80
N LEU A 106 -9.59 -1.84 0.59
CA LEU A 106 -9.81 -0.43 0.37
C LEU A 106 -9.95 0.27 1.72
N ILE A 107 -9.02 1.17 1.99
CA ILE A 107 -9.02 2.05 3.15
C ILE A 107 -9.48 3.43 2.71
N THR A 108 -10.51 3.97 3.35
CA THR A 108 -11.05 5.30 3.06
C THR A 108 -10.50 6.36 4.03
N PRO A 109 -10.47 7.64 3.65
CA PRO A 109 -9.92 8.72 4.50
C PRO A 109 -10.60 8.84 5.88
N ASP A 110 -11.88 8.49 5.96
CA ASP A 110 -12.66 8.43 7.21
C ASP A 110 -12.32 7.23 8.11
N GLY A 111 -11.38 6.38 7.68
CA GLY A 111 -10.91 5.21 8.42
C GLY A 111 -11.71 3.94 8.18
N GLY A 112 -12.67 3.95 7.25
CA GLY A 112 -13.32 2.73 6.78
C GLY A 112 -12.32 1.77 6.13
N ILE A 113 -12.49 0.48 6.38
CA ILE A 113 -11.68 -0.59 5.75
C ILE A 113 -12.65 -1.64 5.24
N ARG A 114 -12.56 -1.99 3.96
CA ARG A 114 -13.38 -3.04 3.35
C ARG A 114 -12.64 -3.81 2.28
N PRO A 115 -12.87 -5.12 2.12
CA PRO A 115 -12.31 -5.87 1.01
C PRO A 115 -12.95 -5.43 -0.32
N VAL A 116 -12.13 -5.33 -1.36
CA VAL A 116 -12.52 -4.99 -2.74
C VAL A 116 -11.79 -5.89 -3.73
N HIS A 117 -12.36 -6.00 -4.92
CA HIS A 117 -11.66 -6.51 -6.09
C HIS A 117 -11.29 -5.36 -7.03
N VAL A 118 -10.16 -5.50 -7.69
CA VAL A 118 -9.65 -4.56 -8.68
C VAL A 118 -9.12 -5.35 -9.88
N ASP A 119 -9.23 -4.75 -11.05
CA ASP A 119 -8.55 -5.24 -12.24
C ASP A 119 -7.12 -4.69 -12.21
N VAL A 120 -6.14 -5.59 -12.14
CA VAL A 120 -4.70 -5.29 -12.19
C VAL A 120 -4.19 -5.64 -13.58
N ALA A 121 -3.51 -4.69 -14.22
CA ALA A 121 -2.83 -4.90 -15.49
C ALA A 121 -1.41 -4.34 -15.42
N ASP A 122 -0.43 -5.11 -15.88
CA ASP A 122 0.94 -4.63 -16.01
C ASP A 122 1.05 -3.67 -17.20
N THR A 123 1.72 -2.53 -16.99
CA THR A 123 2.00 -1.53 -18.02
C THR A 123 3.49 -1.18 -18.02
N ASP A 124 3.94 -0.44 -19.02
CA ASP A 124 5.32 0.07 -19.07
C ASP A 124 5.64 1.02 -17.89
N ALA A 125 4.62 1.64 -17.30
CA ALA A 125 4.74 2.51 -16.12
C ALA A 125 4.52 1.77 -14.79
N GLY A 126 4.42 0.43 -14.80
CA GLY A 126 4.09 -0.38 -13.63
C GLY A 126 2.65 -0.88 -13.59
N PRO A 127 2.20 -1.51 -12.49
CA PRO A 127 0.86 -2.05 -12.36
C PRO A 127 -0.18 -0.94 -12.36
N ARG A 128 -1.27 -1.17 -13.09
CA ARG A 128 -2.42 -0.28 -13.15
C ARG A 128 -3.61 -0.93 -12.46
N TRP A 129 -4.19 -0.23 -11.48
CA TRP A 129 -5.39 -0.65 -10.76
C TRP A 129 -6.62 0.09 -11.28
N THR A 130 -7.66 -0.66 -11.64
CA THR A 130 -8.93 -0.10 -12.15
C THR A 130 -10.14 -0.90 -11.69
N ASN A 131 -11.33 -0.32 -11.87
CA ASN A 131 -12.62 -0.98 -11.72
C ASN A 131 -12.81 -1.51 -10.29
N VAL A 132 -12.69 -0.65 -9.28
CA VAL A 132 -12.86 -1.04 -7.87
C VAL A 132 -14.28 -1.51 -7.60
N ARG A 133 -14.40 -2.74 -7.10
CA ARG A 133 -15.69 -3.38 -6.80
C ARG A 133 -15.70 -3.89 -5.35
N PRO A 134 -16.74 -3.62 -4.55
CA PRO A 134 -16.87 -4.23 -3.23
C PRO A 134 -16.79 -5.76 -3.30
N CYS A 135 -16.02 -6.37 -2.39
CA CYS A 135 -16.01 -7.82 -2.24
C CYS A 135 -17.21 -8.23 -1.39
N THR A 136 -18.16 -8.94 -1.99
CA THR A 136 -19.40 -9.40 -1.33
C THR A 136 -19.29 -10.85 -0.83
N GLY A 137 -18.27 -11.58 -1.27
CA GLY A 137 -18.09 -13.01 -0.99
C GLY A 137 -19.01 -13.95 -1.78
N ILE A 138 -20.00 -13.41 -2.49
CA ILE A 138 -20.99 -14.20 -3.26
C ILE A 138 -20.80 -14.12 -4.76
N ASP A 139 -20.21 -13.03 -5.26
CA ASP A 139 -19.99 -12.85 -6.69
C ASP A 139 -18.94 -13.84 -7.22
N VAL A 140 -19.06 -14.20 -8.50
CA VAL A 140 -18.16 -15.17 -9.16
C VAL A 140 -16.69 -14.78 -9.05
N TRP A 141 -16.38 -13.48 -9.13
CA TRP A 141 -15.01 -12.98 -8.94
C TRP A 141 -14.52 -13.10 -7.49
N CYS A 142 -15.41 -13.08 -6.49
CA CYS A 142 -15.04 -13.28 -5.08
C CYS A 142 -14.64 -14.73 -4.78
N GLN A 143 -15.14 -15.68 -5.57
CA GLN A 143 -14.88 -17.11 -5.39
C GLN A 143 -13.62 -17.58 -6.13
N GLY A 144 -13.03 -16.73 -6.98
CA GLY A 144 -11.90 -17.04 -7.87
C GLY A 144 -10.54 -17.22 -7.18
N GLY A 145 -10.43 -16.93 -5.88
CA GLY A 145 -9.20 -17.04 -5.07
C GLY A 145 -8.66 -18.47 -4.84
N ARG A 146 -9.05 -19.45 -5.65
CA ARG A 146 -8.41 -20.77 -5.73
C ARG A 146 -7.79 -20.97 -7.12
N GLY A 147 -6.85 -20.10 -7.49
CA GLY A 147 -5.89 -20.35 -8.58
C GLY A 147 -6.47 -20.48 -10.00
N GLY A 148 -7.35 -19.58 -10.43
CA GLY A 148 -7.87 -19.60 -11.81
C GLY A 148 -7.75 -18.23 -12.48
N SER A 149 -6.91 -18.14 -13.51
CA SER A 149 -6.87 -17.02 -14.47
C SER A 149 -8.28 -16.69 -14.97
N ARG A 150 -8.56 -15.39 -15.14
CA ARG A 150 -9.82 -14.88 -15.74
C ARG A 150 -10.19 -15.68 -17.01
N PRO A 151 -11.45 -16.08 -17.21
CA PRO A 151 -11.91 -16.38 -18.57
C PRO A 151 -11.78 -15.09 -19.39
N ALA A 152 -11.08 -15.17 -20.51
CA ALA A 152 -11.01 -14.10 -21.48
C ALA A 152 -12.44 -13.68 -21.86
N ALA A 153 -12.73 -12.39 -21.83
CA ALA A 153 -13.99 -11.87 -22.34
C ALA A 153 -14.09 -12.25 -23.82
N ALA A 154 -15.15 -12.97 -24.18
CA ALA A 154 -15.46 -13.25 -25.57
C ALA A 154 -15.70 -11.93 -26.30
N ALA A 155 -14.90 -11.68 -27.33
CA ALA A 155 -15.20 -10.72 -28.39
C ALA A 155 -15.96 -11.43 -29.52
#